data_AF-A0A4P5Y4T9-F1
#
_entry.id   AF-A0A4P5Y4T9-F1
#
_cell.length_a   1.000
_cell.length_b   1.000
_cell.length_c   1.000
_cell.angle_alpha   90.00
_cell.angle_beta   90.00
_cell.angle_gamma   90.00
#
_symmetry.space_group_name_H-M   'P 1'
#
loop_
_entity.id
_entity.type
_entity.pdbx_description
1 polymer ?
#
loop_
_entity_poly.entity_id
_entity_poly.type
_entity_poly.pdbx_seq_one_letter_code
_entity_poly.pdbx_strand_id
1 'polypeptide(L)'
;MPSVLNDVRSQALDLPPSERELLIHDLLVSLDDSSDSDDGVEAAWAVEIARRSAEVHSGTAKLVDMDEALDRVLAAADEGEQ
;
A
#
# COMPACT_ATOMS: atom_id res chain seq x y z
N MET A 1 31.88 20.00 -2.34
CA MET A 1 31.71 18.88 -1.39
C MET A 1 31.16 17.73 -2.19
N PRO A 2 31.83 16.57 -2.32
CA PRO A 2 31.11 15.37 -2.71
C PRO A 2 29.96 15.24 -1.70
N SER A 3 28.74 15.20 -2.22
CA SER A 3 27.55 15.08 -1.38
C SER A 3 27.67 13.79 -0.61
N VAL A 4 27.34 13.78 0.69
CA VAL A 4 27.25 12.56 1.51
C VAL A 4 26.47 11.46 0.76
N LEU A 5 25.49 11.85 -0.06
CA LEU A 5 24.75 10.95 -0.95
C LEU A 5 25.64 10.21 -1.97
N ASN A 6 26.62 10.88 -2.58
CA ASN A 6 27.52 10.26 -3.56
C ASN A 6 28.42 9.22 -2.88
N ASP A 7 28.91 9.52 -1.68
CA ASP A 7 29.78 8.61 -0.93
C ASP A 7 29.00 7.38 -0.44
N VAL A 8 27.77 7.58 0.06
CA VAL A 8 26.85 6.49 0.44
C VAL A 8 26.47 5.66 -0.79
N ARG A 9 26.18 6.29 -1.92
CA ARG A 9 25.88 5.58 -3.18
C ARG A 9 27.04 4.72 -3.64
N SER A 10 28.27 5.24 -3.60
CA SER A 10 29.45 4.46 -3.98
C SER A 10 29.59 3.23 -3.10
N GLN A 11 29.52 3.40 -1.77
CA GLN A 11 29.62 2.31 -0.82
C GLN A 11 28.50 1.26 -1.01
N ALA A 12 27.28 1.71 -1.26
CA ALA A 12 26.14 0.82 -1.52
C ALA A 12 26.32 -0.01 -2.80
N LEU A 13 26.93 0.55 -3.84
CA LEU A 13 27.19 -0.16 -5.09
C LEU A 13 28.34 -1.18 -4.97
N ASP A 14 29.28 -0.96 -4.05
CA ASP A 14 30.39 -1.89 -3.77
C ASP A 14 29.97 -3.13 -2.97
N LEU A 15 28.77 -3.14 -2.37
CA LEU A 15 28.24 -4.28 -1.62
C LEU A 15 27.95 -5.48 -2.53
N PRO A 16 28.03 -6.73 -1.99
CA PRO A 16 27.51 -7.92 -2.67
C PRO A 16 26.03 -7.79 -3.04
N PRO A 17 25.55 -8.46 -4.12
CA PRO A 17 24.16 -8.37 -4.55
C PRO A 17 23.12 -8.60 -3.44
N SER A 18 23.32 -9.60 -2.59
CA SER A 18 22.41 -9.92 -1.47
C SER A 18 22.33 -8.80 -0.42
N GLU A 19 23.45 -8.13 -0.15
CA GLU A 19 23.48 -7.02 0.82
C GLU A 19 22.86 -5.76 0.24
N ARG A 20 22.96 -5.56 -1.08
CA ARG A 20 22.23 -4.48 -1.76
C ARG A 20 20.72 -4.69 -1.74
N GLU A 21 20.26 -5.93 -1.92
CA GLU A 21 18.83 -6.27 -1.82
C GLU A 21 18.28 -5.94 -0.42
N LEU A 22 19.00 -6.33 0.63
CA LEU A 22 18.65 -5.97 2.00
C LEU A 22 18.63 -4.45 2.21
N LEU A 23 19.66 -3.74 1.75
CA LEU A 23 19.73 -2.28 1.87
C LEU A 23 18.59 -1.57 1.11
N ILE A 24 18.23 -2.05 -0.08
CA ILE A 24 17.08 -1.53 -0.84
C ILE A 24 15.79 -1.74 -0.06
N HIS A 25 15.57 -2.94 0.50
CA HIS A 25 14.40 -3.23 1.31
C HIS A 25 14.29 -2.30 2.52
N ASP A 26 15.36 -2.17 3.31
CA ASP A 26 15.37 -1.34 4.51
C ASP A 26 15.11 0.13 4.18
N LEU A 27 15.68 0.64 3.08
CA LEU A 27 15.44 2.00 2.61
C LEU A 27 13.99 2.20 2.15
N LEU A 28 13.39 1.21 1.46
CA LEU A 28 11.98 1.28 1.06
C LEU A 28 11.06 1.30 2.28
N VAL A 29 11.29 0.43 3.27
CA VAL A 29 10.52 0.41 4.54
C VAL A 29 10.66 1.72 5.28
N SER A 30 11.87 2.29 5.35
CA SER A 30 12.10 3.59 6.00
C SER A 30 11.38 4.74 5.29
N LEU A 31 11.18 4.66 3.98
CA LEU A 31 10.44 5.67 3.23
C LEU A 31 8.93 5.55 3.48
N ASP A 32 8.41 4.32 3.56
CA ASP A 32 7.01 4.02 3.86
C ASP A 32 6.61 4.53 5.26
N ASP A 33 7.46 4.27 6.27
CA ASP A 33 7.30 4.76 7.65
C ASP A 33 7.46 6.28 7.80
N SER A 34 8.08 6.94 6.80
CA SER A 34 8.27 8.40 6.77
C SER A 34 7.21 9.15 5.97
N SER A 35 6.34 8.44 5.25
CA SER A 35 5.11 9.06 4.76
C SER A 35 4.29 9.36 6.01
N ASP A 36 4.02 10.64 6.26
CA ASP A 36 3.10 11.07 7.32
C ASP A 36 1.93 10.11 7.32
N SER A 37 1.86 9.33 8.40
CA SER A 37 1.00 8.17 8.51
C SER A 37 -0.33 8.49 7.87
N ASP A 38 -0.77 7.58 7.00
CA ASP A 38 -2.05 7.59 6.32
C ASP A 38 -3.23 7.54 7.31
N ASP A 39 -3.03 7.94 8.58
CA ASP A 39 -3.96 8.06 9.69
C ASP A 39 -5.27 8.71 9.27
N GLY A 40 -5.21 9.70 8.36
CA GLY A 40 -6.40 10.32 7.79
C GLY A 40 -7.21 9.38 6.89
N VAL A 41 -6.53 8.59 6.06
CA VAL A 41 -7.14 7.59 5.17
C VAL A 41 -7.57 6.36 5.94
N GLU A 42 -6.75 5.83 6.85
CA GLU A 42 -7.10 4.74 7.77
C GLU A 42 -8.33 5.11 8.62
N ALA A 43 -8.37 6.33 9.18
CA ALA A 43 -9.54 6.81 9.90
C ALA A 43 -10.77 6.95 8.97
N ALA A 44 -10.59 7.44 7.74
CA ALA A 44 -11.68 7.53 6.76
C ALA A 44 -12.21 6.14 6.37
N TRP A 45 -11.34 5.15 6.19
CA TRP A 45 -11.71 3.76 5.93
C TRP A 45 -12.42 3.13 7.12
N ALA A 46 -11.96 3.36 8.35
CA ALA A 46 -12.62 2.88 9.55
C ALA A 46 -14.08 3.41 9.66
N VAL A 47 -14.28 4.70 9.36
CA VAL A 47 -15.62 5.31 9.31
C VAL A 47 -16.48 4.66 8.22
N GLU A 48 -15.93 4.46 7.03
CA GLU A 48 -16.67 3.89 5.90
C GLU A 48 -17.04 2.41 6.12
N ILE A 49 -16.13 1.61 6.69
CA ILE A 49 -16.39 0.20 7.03
C ILE A 49 -17.50 0.11 8.07
N ALA A 50 -17.45 0.94 9.12
CA ALA A 50 -18.49 0.98 10.14
C ALA A 50 -19.86 1.34 9.54
N ARG A 51 -19.91 2.34 8.65
CA ARG A 51 -21.13 2.74 7.93
C ARG A 51 -21.69 1.60 7.09
N ARG A 52 -20.87 0.96 6.24
CA ARG A 52 -21.33 -0.14 5.38
C ARG A 52 -21.77 -1.36 6.17
N SER A 53 -21.08 -1.69 7.25
CA SER A 53 -21.47 -2.80 8.13
C SER A 53 -22.84 -2.55 8.75
N ALA A 54 -23.11 -1.32 9.21
CA ALA A 54 -24.40 -0.94 9.75
C ALA A 54 -25.52 -1.04 8.70
N GLU A 55 -25.28 -0.63 7.44
CA GLU A 55 -26.25 -0.73 6.35
C GLU A 55 -26.58 -2.18 5.98
N VAL A 56 -25.59 -3.08 6.05
CA VAL A 56 -25.82 -4.53 5.86
C VAL A 56 -26.67 -5.07 7.01
N HIS A 57 -26.32 -4.73 8.25
CA HIS A 57 -27.03 -5.24 9.43
C HIS A 57 -28.47 -4.73 9.51
N SER A 58 -28.72 -3.48 9.10
CA SER A 58 -30.07 -2.89 9.06
C SER A 58 -30.89 -3.33 7.83
N GLY A 59 -30.28 -4.05 6.88
CA GLY A 59 -30.92 -4.46 5.62
C GLY A 59 -31.17 -3.32 4.64
N THR A 60 -30.51 -2.17 4.80
CA THR A 60 -30.63 -1.03 3.87
C THR A 60 -29.62 -1.08 2.73
N ALA A 61 -28.58 -1.90 2.86
CA ALA A 61 -27.61 -2.12 1.81
C ALA A 61 -28.23 -2.88 0.62
N LYS A 62 -27.86 -2.47 -0.61
CA LYS A 62 -28.11 -3.27 -1.81
C LYS A 62 -27.00 -4.30 -1.95
N LEU A 63 -27.33 -5.56 -1.68
CA LEU A 63 -26.40 -6.67 -1.81
C LEU A 63 -26.40 -7.20 -3.25
N VAL A 64 -25.25 -7.73 -3.67
CA VAL A 64 -25.08 -8.51 -4.89
C VAL A 64 -24.70 -9.93 -4.51
N ASP A 65 -24.79 -10.86 -5.47
CA ASP A 65 -24.29 -12.21 -5.27
C ASP A 65 -22.75 -12.19 -5.07
N MET A 66 -22.22 -13.15 -4.30
CA MET A 66 -20.79 -13.22 -4.00
C MET A 66 -19.96 -13.48 -5.26
N ASP A 67 -20.45 -14.34 -6.16
CA ASP A 67 -19.72 -14.66 -7.39
C ASP A 67 -19.64 -13.42 -8.29
N GLU A 68 -20.75 -12.67 -8.39
CA GLU A 68 -20.79 -11.38 -9.11
C GLU A 68 -19.86 -10.33 -8.46
N ALA A 69 -19.77 -10.31 -7.13
CA ALA A 69 -18.87 -9.39 -6.43
C ALA A 69 -17.39 -9.69 -6.74
N LEU A 70 -17.00 -10.97 -6.71
CA LEU A 70 -15.64 -11.41 -7.02
C LEU A 70 -15.26 -11.09 -8.46
N ASP A 71 -16.15 -11.37 -9.42
CA ASP A 71 -15.91 -11.06 -10.84
C ASP A 71 -15.62 -9.57 -11.06
N ARG A 72 -16.37 -8.68 -10.38
CA ARG A 72 -16.15 -7.23 -10.48
C ARG A 72 -14.82 -6.79 -9.88
N VAL A 73 -14.42 -7.37 -8.75
CA VAL A 73 -13.14 -7.03 -8.10
C VAL A 73 -11.96 -7.43 -8.99
N LEU A 74 -12.01 -8.64 -9.57
CA LEU A 74 -10.97 -9.12 -10.47
C LEU A 74 -10.88 -8.26 -11.75
N ALA A 75 -12.02 -7.96 -12.37
CA ALA A 75 -12.06 -7.09 -13.55
C ALA A 75 -11.48 -5.69 -13.28
N ALA A 76 -11.80 -5.10 -12.12
CA ALA A 76 -11.28 -3.78 -11.74
C ALA A 76 -9.76 -3.78 -11.45
N ALA A 77 -9.21 -4.90 -10.98
CA ALA A 77 -7.76 -5.04 -10.78
C ALA A 77 -7.00 -5.08 -12.11
N ASP A 78 -7.53 -5.78 -13.12
CA ASP A 78 -6.94 -5.86 -14.47
C ASP A 78 -7.00 -4.51 -15.22
N GLU A 79 -7.98 -3.64 -14.92
CA GLU A 79 -8.09 -2.31 -15.50
C GLU A 79 -7.10 -1.30 -14.89
N GLY A 80 -6.69 -1.49 -13.64
CA GLY A 80 -5.72 -0.62 -12.96
C GLY A 80 -4.27 -0.84 -13.37
N GLU A 81 -3.97 -1.95 -14.05
CA GLU A 81 -2.62 -2.28 -14.55
C GLU A 81 -2.33 -1.73 -15.97
N GLN A 82 -3.29 -1.10 -16.64
CA GLN A 82 -3.16 -0.51 -17.99
C GLN A 82 -2.92 1.00 -17.97
#